data_AF-A0A2B7Z3K9-F1
#
_entry.id   AF-A0A2B7Z3K9-F1
#
_cell.length_a   1.000
_cell.length_b   1.000
_cell.length_c   1.000
_cell.angle_alpha   90.00
_cell.angle_beta   90.00
_cell.angle_gamma   90.00
#
_symmetry.space_group_name_H-M   'P 1'
#
loop_
_entity.id
_entity.type
_entity.pdbx_description
1 polymer ?
#
loop_
_entity_poly.entity_id
_entity_poly.type
_entity_poly.pdbx_seq_one_letter_code
_entity_poly.pdbx_strand_id
1 'polypeptide(L)'
;MHISEIHPALPASVFTFVVVDSAKIDVPPQSLPYRYPPSIRGSPLGIFLSRASLSDIRGIKTCSVGSRCTGMMITYTDGAQKILGQWYESLPSKQTIIYETKNGKPFEKLHFQLSYENGSTVFREVTLFPLSSNFNETVKDISYGDNIIWWYSDPSDVILSQSEDYDRSEDSTTSDDGDSTIVILDIVSSSTISR
;
A
#
# COMPACT_ATOMS: atom_id res chain seq x y z
N MET A 1 -14.30 3.65 -52.04
CA MET A 1 -13.22 2.78 -51.57
C MET A 1 -12.99 3.14 -50.11
N HIS A 2 -13.60 2.39 -49.19
CA HIS A 2 -13.55 2.65 -47.75
C HIS A 2 -12.49 1.72 -47.15
N ILE A 3 -11.45 2.29 -46.55
CA ILE A 3 -10.43 1.52 -45.82
C ILE A 3 -10.79 1.61 -44.34
N SER A 4 -11.16 0.46 -43.77
CA SER A 4 -11.41 0.31 -42.33
C SER A 4 -10.06 0.12 -41.63
N GLU A 5 -9.71 1.02 -40.73
CA GLU A 5 -8.56 0.87 -39.83
C GLU A 5 -8.87 -0.22 -38.79
N ILE A 6 -8.02 -1.24 -38.75
CA ILE A 6 -8.03 -2.29 -37.74
C ILE A 6 -7.02 -1.88 -36.67
N HIS A 7 -7.48 -1.46 -35.50
CA HIS A 7 -6.60 -1.25 -34.35
C HIS A 7 -6.21 -2.60 -33.73
N PRO A 8 -4.91 -2.88 -33.54
CA PRO A 8 -4.48 -4.09 -32.84
C PRO A 8 -4.76 -3.95 -31.34
N ALA A 9 -5.44 -4.94 -30.77
CA ALA A 9 -5.59 -5.09 -29.34
C ALA A 9 -4.22 -5.37 -28.70
N LEU A 10 -3.84 -4.55 -27.71
CA LEU A 10 -2.63 -4.75 -26.93
C LEU A 10 -2.77 -5.98 -26.02
N PRO A 11 -1.69 -6.77 -25.80
CA PRO A 11 -1.76 -7.96 -24.98
C PRO A 11 -1.93 -7.61 -23.50
N ALA A 12 -2.89 -8.27 -22.85
CA ALA A 12 -3.06 -8.24 -21.40
C ALA A 12 -1.80 -8.81 -20.73
N SER A 13 -1.17 -8.02 -19.86
CA SER A 13 0.02 -8.43 -19.12
C SER A 13 -0.38 -9.22 -17.89
N VAL A 14 -0.24 -10.55 -17.95
CA VAL A 14 -0.54 -11.45 -16.82
C VAL A 14 0.71 -11.57 -15.95
N PHE A 15 0.66 -11.05 -14.72
CA PHE A 15 1.71 -11.24 -13.72
C PHE A 15 1.37 -12.46 -12.84
N THR A 16 2.26 -13.45 -12.83
CA THR A 16 2.16 -14.61 -11.92
C THR A 16 3.01 -14.35 -10.69
N PHE A 17 2.44 -14.43 -9.49
CA PHE A 17 3.18 -14.31 -8.23
C PHE A 17 3.48 -15.70 -7.66
N VAL A 18 4.74 -15.91 -7.25
CA VAL A 18 5.12 -17.08 -6.45
C VAL A 18 5.11 -16.66 -4.99
N VAL A 19 4.13 -17.16 -4.24
CA VAL A 19 4.17 -17.11 -2.78
C VAL A 19 5.22 -18.13 -2.33
N VAL A 20 6.39 -17.65 -1.91
CA VAL A 20 7.45 -18.52 -1.39
C VAL A 20 7.16 -18.82 0.07
N ASP A 21 6.65 -20.02 0.32
CA ASP A 21 6.52 -20.55 1.67
C ASP A 21 7.91 -20.90 2.21
N SER A 22 8.26 -20.38 3.39
CA SER A 22 9.64 -20.42 3.89
C SER A 22 10.03 -21.82 4.39
N ALA A 23 10.87 -22.52 3.62
CA ALA A 23 11.51 -23.75 4.08
C ALA A 23 12.49 -23.46 5.23
N LYS A 24 12.43 -24.31 6.26
CA LYS A 24 13.19 -24.23 7.51
C LYS A 24 14.67 -24.57 7.25
N ILE A 25 15.56 -23.59 7.39
CA ILE A 25 17.02 -23.80 7.33
C ILE A 25 17.56 -23.82 8.77
N ASP A 26 18.14 -24.95 9.18
CA ASP A 26 18.77 -25.12 10.50
C ASP A 26 20.10 -24.35 10.57
N VAL A 27 20.18 -23.35 11.45
CA VAL A 27 21.40 -22.58 11.76
C VAL A 27 21.71 -22.73 13.26
N PRO A 28 22.99 -22.87 13.68
CA PRO A 28 23.35 -23.17 15.08
C PRO A 28 23.11 -21.98 16.02
N PRO A 29 22.97 -22.21 17.34
CA PRO A 29 22.53 -21.20 18.28
C PRO A 29 23.68 -20.24 18.63
N GLN A 30 23.61 -19.02 18.14
CA GLN A 30 24.40 -17.90 18.66
C GLN A 30 23.47 -16.92 19.37
N SER A 31 23.95 -16.47 20.53
CA SER A 31 23.39 -15.54 21.51
C SER A 31 22.29 -14.59 20.98
N LEU A 32 21.14 -14.62 21.66
CA LEU A 32 19.92 -13.86 21.38
C LEU A 32 20.19 -12.37 21.04
N PRO A 33 19.99 -11.93 19.79
CA PRO A 33 19.55 -10.58 19.52
C PRO A 33 18.02 -10.53 19.70
N TYR A 34 17.49 -9.32 19.92
CA TYR A 34 16.05 -9.05 19.83
C TYR A 34 15.41 -9.89 18.72
N ARG A 35 14.40 -10.72 19.06
CA ARG A 35 13.60 -11.41 18.06
C ARG A 35 12.87 -10.35 17.26
N TYR A 36 13.46 -9.94 16.14
CA TYR A 36 12.74 -9.27 15.09
C TYR A 36 11.60 -10.19 14.65
N PRO A 37 10.39 -9.66 14.40
CA PRO A 37 9.37 -10.45 13.74
C PRO A 37 9.97 -11.01 12.44
N PRO A 38 9.79 -12.31 12.13
CA PRO A 38 10.46 -12.99 11.01
C PRO A 38 10.14 -12.41 9.62
N SER A 39 9.32 -11.36 9.51
CA SER A 39 8.78 -10.84 8.26
C SER A 39 9.56 -9.70 7.62
N ILE A 40 10.65 -9.20 8.22
CA ILE A 40 11.37 -8.01 7.70
C ILE A 40 12.67 -8.41 7.00
N ARG A 41 12.60 -9.41 6.09
CA ARG A 41 13.62 -9.56 5.06
C ARG A 41 13.08 -8.83 3.83
N GLY A 42 13.60 -7.63 3.58
CA GLY A 42 13.17 -6.84 2.43
C GLY A 42 13.39 -7.59 1.13
N SER A 43 12.49 -7.38 0.17
CA SER A 43 12.64 -7.94 -1.16
C SER A 43 13.99 -7.48 -1.74
N PRO A 44 14.81 -8.39 -2.30
CA PRO A 44 16.06 -8.01 -2.95
C PRO A 44 15.82 -7.08 -4.16
N LEU A 45 14.58 -6.99 -4.65
CA LEU A 45 14.17 -6.10 -5.73
C LEU A 45 13.67 -4.73 -5.24
N GLY A 46 13.64 -4.48 -3.93
CA GLY A 46 13.10 -3.22 -3.38
C GLY A 46 11.58 -3.06 -3.53
N ILE A 47 10.86 -4.16 -3.78
CA ILE A 47 9.40 -4.15 -3.98
C ILE A 47 8.71 -4.79 -2.78
N PHE A 48 7.73 -4.07 -2.21
CA PHE A 48 6.99 -4.50 -1.04
C PHE A 48 5.50 -4.33 -1.31
N LEU A 49 4.75 -5.43 -1.18
CA LEU A 49 3.30 -5.38 -1.11
C LEU A 49 2.89 -5.59 0.34
N SER A 50 2.24 -4.60 0.91
CA SER A 50 1.94 -4.57 2.34
C SER A 50 0.48 -4.19 2.56
N ARG A 51 -0.16 -4.84 3.55
CA ARG A 51 -1.57 -4.62 3.89
C ARG A 51 -1.76 -4.49 5.39
N ALA A 52 -2.56 -3.52 5.80
CA ALA A 52 -2.93 -3.32 7.19
C ALA A 52 -4.38 -2.85 7.32
N SER A 53 -5.03 -3.25 8.41
CA SER A 53 -6.31 -2.67 8.81
C SER A 53 -6.07 -1.29 9.42
N LEU A 54 -6.94 -0.33 9.12
CA LEU A 54 -7.05 0.96 9.78
C LEU A 54 -8.11 0.97 10.89
N SER A 55 -8.29 -0.16 11.57
CA SER A 55 -9.07 -0.28 12.80
C SER A 55 -8.15 -0.39 14.01
N ASP A 56 -8.66 -0.02 15.19
CA ASP A 56 -8.03 -0.28 16.49
C ASP A 56 -6.60 0.26 16.58
N ILE A 57 -6.36 1.41 15.94
CA ILE A 57 -5.05 2.03 15.87
C ILE A 57 -4.79 2.82 17.15
N ARG A 58 -3.65 2.55 17.78
CA ARG A 58 -3.09 3.34 18.88
C ARG A 58 -2.18 4.46 18.37
N GLY A 59 -1.41 4.22 17.32
CA GLY A 59 -0.55 5.24 16.74
C GLY A 59 -0.04 4.91 15.35
N ILE A 60 0.30 5.95 14.60
CA ILE A 60 0.87 5.87 13.26
C ILE A 60 2.14 6.71 13.23
N LYS A 61 3.21 6.09 12.75
CA LYS A 61 4.48 6.76 12.44
C LYS A 61 4.82 6.55 10.97
N THR A 62 5.43 7.53 10.34
CA THR A 62 6.02 7.37 9.01
C THR A 62 7.52 7.52 9.06
N CYS A 63 8.21 7.01 8.04
CA CYS A 63 9.61 7.29 7.79
C CYS A 63 9.81 7.74 6.34
N SER A 64 10.52 8.85 6.16
CA SER A 64 10.77 9.43 4.84
C SER A 64 12.27 9.44 4.52
N VAL A 65 12.61 9.25 3.25
CA VAL A 65 13.98 9.45 2.75
C VAL A 65 13.94 10.53 1.68
N GLY A 66 14.58 11.66 1.97
CA GLY A 66 14.40 12.87 1.15
C GLY A 66 12.95 13.35 1.26
N SER A 67 12.32 13.61 0.13
CA SER A 67 10.92 14.05 0.05
C SER A 67 9.92 12.90 -0.12
N ARG A 68 10.35 11.63 -0.07
CA ARG A 68 9.47 10.47 -0.26
C ARG A 68 9.19 9.78 1.06
N CYS A 69 7.92 9.51 1.36
CA CYS A 69 7.55 8.61 2.43
C CYS A 69 7.83 7.18 1.99
N THR A 70 8.76 6.53 2.68
CA THR A 70 9.24 5.19 2.32
C THR A 70 8.57 4.09 3.12
N GLY A 71 8.11 4.39 4.34
CA GLY A 71 7.46 3.40 5.18
C GLY A 71 6.51 4.00 6.20
N MET A 72 5.58 3.18 6.66
CA MET A 72 4.61 3.52 7.69
C MET A 72 4.51 2.39 8.69
N MET A 73 4.58 2.72 9.97
CA MET A 73 4.39 1.80 11.08
C MET A 73 3.08 2.14 11.79
N ILE A 74 2.17 1.17 11.78
CA ILE A 74 0.91 1.21 12.51
C ILE A 74 1.09 0.41 13.79
N THR A 75 0.76 1.03 14.92
CA THR A 75 0.71 0.38 16.23
C THR A 75 -0.74 0.26 16.65
N TYR A 76 -1.20 -0.95 16.92
CA TYR A 76 -2.57 -1.26 17.33
C TYR A 76 -2.76 -1.12 18.85
N THR A 77 -4.01 -1.11 19.29
CA THR A 77 -4.41 -0.98 20.71
C THR A 77 -3.94 -2.16 21.55
N ASP A 78 -3.91 -3.37 20.97
CA ASP A 78 -3.36 -4.59 21.58
C ASP A 78 -1.82 -4.58 21.69
N GLY A 79 -1.16 -3.56 21.11
CA GLY A 79 0.28 -3.41 21.08
C GLY A 79 0.97 -4.07 19.89
N ALA A 80 0.24 -4.78 19.03
CA ALA A 80 0.78 -5.30 17.78
C ALA A 80 1.23 -4.16 16.86
N GLN A 81 2.20 -4.45 16.00
CA GLN A 81 2.72 -3.49 15.03
C GLN A 81 2.67 -4.09 13.63
N LYS A 82 2.28 -3.26 12.65
CA LYS A 82 2.39 -3.58 11.23
C LYS A 82 3.20 -2.50 10.52
N ILE A 83 4.05 -2.95 9.61
CA ILE A 83 4.86 -2.10 8.77
C ILE A 83 4.32 -2.18 7.34
N LEU A 84 4.16 -1.03 6.72
CA LEU A 84 3.85 -0.86 5.31
C LEU A 84 5.03 -0.19 4.60
N GLY A 85 5.25 -0.55 3.34
CA GLY A 85 6.40 -0.09 2.57
C GLY A 85 7.74 -0.54 3.15
N GLN A 86 8.75 0.31 3.04
CA GLN A 86 10.11 0.10 3.50
C GLN A 86 10.43 0.95 4.75
N TRP A 87 10.62 0.27 5.89
CA TRP A 87 10.91 0.92 7.18
C TRP A 87 12.40 0.93 7.52
N TYR A 88 12.89 2.05 8.05
CA TYR A 88 14.28 2.22 8.46
C TYR A 88 14.38 2.50 9.97
N GLU A 89 14.76 1.48 10.75
CA GLU A 89 14.90 1.60 12.21
C GLU A 89 16.07 2.49 12.63
N SER A 90 17.16 2.48 11.86
CA SER A 90 18.41 3.19 12.16
C SER A 90 18.33 4.71 11.95
N LEU A 91 17.19 5.23 11.49
CA LEU A 91 17.02 6.66 11.15
C LEU A 91 15.83 7.30 11.90
N PRO A 92 15.86 7.36 13.24
CA PRO A 92 14.77 7.92 14.04
C PRO A 92 14.52 9.41 13.76
N SER A 93 15.54 10.17 13.33
CA SER A 93 15.40 11.58 12.93
C SER A 93 14.55 11.79 11.68
N LYS A 94 14.26 10.72 10.94
CA LYS A 94 13.40 10.72 9.75
C LYS A 94 12.01 10.17 10.03
N GLN A 95 11.70 9.87 11.29
CA GLN A 95 10.41 9.36 11.71
C GLN A 95 9.51 10.48 12.20
N THR A 96 8.28 10.53 11.69
CA THR A 96 7.26 11.50 12.09
C THR A 96 6.09 10.78 12.72
N ILE A 97 5.63 11.26 13.88
CA ILE A 97 4.40 10.77 14.52
C ILE A 97 3.24 11.53 13.89
N ILE A 98 2.31 10.81 13.27
CA ILE A 98 1.16 11.40 12.57
C ILE A 98 -0.08 11.29 13.43
N TYR A 99 -0.20 10.18 14.14
CA TYR A 99 -1.32 9.91 15.02
C TYR A 99 -0.84 9.20 16.28
N GLU A 100 -1.38 9.62 17.41
CA GLU A 100 -1.26 8.93 18.69
C GLU A 100 -2.57 9.13 19.44
N THR A 101 -3.27 8.04 19.71
CA THR A 101 -4.53 8.10 20.44
C THR A 101 -4.25 8.41 21.91
N LYS A 102 -4.75 9.55 22.39
CA LYS A 102 -4.64 9.94 23.81
C LYS A 102 -5.93 9.67 24.59
N ASN A 103 -7.07 9.65 23.89
CA ASN A 103 -8.40 9.56 24.50
C ASN A 103 -9.27 8.45 23.86
N GLY A 104 -8.68 7.55 23.08
CA GLY A 104 -9.42 6.48 22.39
C GLY A 104 -10.30 6.96 21.23
N LYS A 105 -10.27 8.27 20.87
CA LYS A 105 -11.02 8.78 19.73
C LYS A 105 -10.30 8.39 18.43
N PRO A 106 -10.93 7.62 17.53
CA PRO A 106 -10.35 7.29 16.23
C PRO A 106 -10.25 8.55 15.35
N PHE A 107 -9.32 8.54 14.41
CA PHE A 107 -9.35 9.51 13.30
C PHE A 107 -10.50 9.17 12.35
N GLU A 108 -10.93 10.13 11.53
CA GLU A 108 -11.98 9.88 10.54
C GLU A 108 -11.39 9.31 9.25
N LYS A 109 -10.37 9.99 8.70
CA LYS A 109 -9.68 9.61 7.47
C LYS A 109 -8.19 9.90 7.55
N LEU A 110 -7.43 9.16 6.76
CA LEU A 110 -6.05 9.47 6.41
C LEU A 110 -6.03 10.03 4.99
N HIS A 111 -5.32 11.14 4.81
CA HIS A 111 -5.12 11.79 3.52
C HIS A 111 -3.72 11.48 3.01
N PHE A 112 -3.60 10.66 1.97
CA PHE A 112 -2.33 10.28 1.36
C PHE A 112 -2.03 11.21 0.19
N GLN A 113 -0.98 12.01 0.31
CA GLN A 113 -0.53 12.92 -0.73
C GLN A 113 0.47 12.19 -1.64
N LEU A 114 0.10 12.05 -2.90
CA LEU A 114 0.94 11.47 -3.94
C LEU A 114 1.30 12.54 -4.97
N SER A 115 2.54 12.53 -5.46
CA SER A 115 2.96 13.37 -6.58
C SER A 115 3.30 12.51 -7.78
N TYR A 116 3.15 13.06 -8.99
CA TYR A 116 3.61 12.42 -10.21
C TYR A 116 4.93 13.06 -10.66
N GLU A 117 6.01 12.31 -10.59
CA GLU A 117 7.36 12.78 -10.88
C GLU A 117 8.09 11.79 -11.78
N ASN A 118 8.73 12.28 -12.85
CA ASN A 118 9.52 11.48 -13.78
C ASN A 118 8.78 10.24 -14.33
N GLY A 119 7.47 10.36 -14.55
CA GLY A 119 6.67 9.25 -15.07
C GLY A 119 6.19 8.24 -14.02
N SER A 120 6.39 8.52 -12.73
CA SER A 120 6.03 7.62 -11.63
C SER A 120 5.26 8.35 -10.53
N THR A 121 4.30 7.64 -9.92
CA THR A 121 3.58 8.13 -8.73
C THR A 121 4.42 7.88 -7.50
N VAL A 122 4.59 8.88 -6.64
CA VAL A 122 5.42 8.80 -5.42
C VAL A 122 4.60 9.27 -4.22
N PHE A 123 4.62 8.50 -3.15
CA PHE A 123 3.98 8.84 -1.88
C PHE A 123 4.84 9.81 -1.07
N ARG A 124 4.27 10.97 -0.72
CA ARG A 124 5.00 12.07 -0.07
C ARG A 124 4.75 12.13 1.41
N GLU A 125 3.48 12.19 1.78
CA GLU A 125 3.08 12.45 3.14
C GLU A 125 1.67 11.90 3.37
N VAL A 126 1.40 11.48 4.60
CA VAL A 126 0.04 11.20 5.06
C VAL A 126 -0.30 12.13 6.22
N THR A 127 -1.52 12.64 6.23
CA THR A 127 -2.00 13.56 7.28
C THR A 127 -3.39 13.17 7.75
N LEU A 128 -3.76 13.64 8.95
CA LEU A 128 -5.11 13.52 9.52
C LEU A 128 -6.06 14.63 9.05
N PHE A 129 -5.50 15.70 8.51
CA PHE A 129 -6.25 16.87 8.04
C PHE A 129 -5.89 17.10 6.58
N PRO A 130 -6.86 17.48 5.75
CA PRO A 130 -6.59 17.76 4.34
C PRO A 130 -5.58 18.90 4.22
N LEU A 131 -4.52 18.67 3.46
CA LEU A 131 -3.56 19.70 3.10
C LEU A 131 -4.11 20.53 1.94
N SER A 132 -3.70 21.80 1.84
CA SER A 132 -3.91 22.57 0.62
C SER A 132 -3.09 21.94 -0.51
N SER A 133 -3.75 21.25 -1.44
CA SER A 133 -3.06 20.54 -2.52
C SER A 133 -2.35 21.53 -3.44
N ASN A 134 -1.10 21.26 -3.79
CA ASN A 134 -0.48 21.91 -4.94
C ASN A 134 -1.04 21.32 -6.25
N PHE A 135 -0.92 22.04 -7.36
CA PHE A 135 -1.50 21.64 -8.66
C PHE A 135 -1.01 20.30 -9.23
N ASN A 136 0.03 19.68 -8.66
CA ASN A 136 0.65 18.43 -9.15
C ASN A 136 0.49 17.25 -8.18
N GLU A 137 -0.34 17.41 -7.15
CA GLU A 137 -0.52 16.39 -6.11
C GLU A 137 -1.92 15.80 -6.18
N THR A 138 -1.99 14.48 -6.17
CA THR A 138 -3.23 13.73 -6.02
C THR A 138 -3.37 13.32 -4.57
N VAL A 139 -4.53 13.56 -3.97
CA VAL A 139 -4.84 13.12 -2.61
C VAL A 139 -5.71 11.87 -2.67
N LYS A 140 -5.30 10.82 -1.98
CA LYS A 140 -6.08 9.59 -1.78
C LYS A 140 -6.53 9.53 -0.33
N ASP A 141 -7.83 9.49 -0.11
CA ASP A 141 -8.41 9.35 1.23
C ASP A 141 -8.71 7.89 1.53
N ILE A 142 -8.39 7.45 2.76
CA ILE A 142 -8.78 6.15 3.28
C ILE A 142 -9.42 6.34 4.66
N SER A 143 -10.60 5.75 4.88
CA SER A 143 -11.35 5.94 6.10
C SER A 143 -10.84 5.04 7.22
N TYR A 144 -11.08 5.46 8.46
CA TYR A 144 -10.95 4.55 9.60
C TYR A 144 -11.87 3.32 9.41
N GLY A 145 -11.35 2.14 9.73
CA GLY A 145 -12.03 0.86 9.53
C GLY A 145 -11.72 0.19 8.17
N ASP A 146 -11.23 0.92 7.17
CA ASP A 146 -10.81 0.32 5.90
C ASP A 146 -9.48 -0.42 6.03
N ASN A 147 -9.21 -1.33 5.09
CA ASN A 147 -7.87 -1.85 4.87
C ASN A 147 -7.11 -0.94 3.91
N ILE A 148 -5.86 -0.62 4.26
CA ILE A 148 -4.89 -0.05 3.33
C ILE A 148 -4.04 -1.14 2.71
N ILE A 149 -3.84 -1.05 1.40
CA ILE A 149 -2.85 -1.82 0.65
C ILE A 149 -1.87 -0.83 0.04
N TRP A 150 -0.58 -1.03 0.32
CA TRP A 150 0.50 -0.23 -0.26
C TRP A 150 1.45 -1.15 -1.01
N TRP A 151 1.52 -0.90 -2.32
CA TRP A 151 2.57 -1.41 -3.18
C TRP A 151 3.68 -0.36 -3.29
N TYR A 152 4.78 -0.62 -2.61
CA TYR A 152 6.00 0.18 -2.67
C TYR A 152 6.99 -0.44 -3.64
N SER A 153 7.65 0.40 -4.44
CA SER A 153 8.81 0.04 -5.27
C SER A 153 9.77 1.21 -5.36
N ASP A 154 11.05 0.99 -5.65
CA ASP A 154 12.04 2.08 -5.76
C ASP A 154 11.63 3.26 -6.69
N PRO A 155 10.92 3.06 -7.83
CA PRO A 155 10.47 4.19 -8.64
C PRO A 155 9.07 4.70 -8.28
N SER A 156 8.18 3.87 -7.72
CA SER A 156 6.76 4.23 -7.63
C SER A 156 6.01 3.62 -6.45
N ASP A 157 4.91 4.27 -6.07
CA ASP A 157 3.96 3.88 -5.04
C ASP A 157 2.54 3.75 -5.61
N VAL A 158 1.83 2.71 -5.17
CA VAL A 158 0.38 2.57 -5.37
C VAL A 158 -0.29 2.35 -4.01
N ILE A 159 -1.26 3.21 -3.69
CA ILE A 159 -2.03 3.18 -2.45
C ILE A 159 -3.49 2.87 -2.78
N LEU A 160 -4.00 1.76 -2.24
CA LEU A 160 -5.36 1.28 -2.43
C LEU A 160 -6.08 1.17 -1.09
N SER A 161 -7.39 1.37 -1.13
CA SER A 161 -8.31 1.15 -0.01
C SER A 161 -9.21 -0.04 -0.33
N GLN A 162 -9.45 -0.90 0.65
CA GLN A 162 -10.41 -1.99 0.58
C GLN A 162 -11.33 -1.91 1.79
N SER A 163 -12.62 -1.61 1.56
CA SER A 163 -13.63 -1.63 2.61
C SER A 163 -14.13 -3.06 2.85
N GLU A 164 -14.46 -3.38 4.10
CA GLU A 164 -14.97 -4.71 4.47
C GLU A 164 -16.49 -4.84 4.26
N ASP A 165 -17.19 -3.74 3.95
CA ASP A 165 -18.65 -3.69 3.86
C ASP A 165 -19.23 -4.28 2.55
N TYR A 166 -18.39 -4.65 1.57
CA TYR A 166 -18.88 -5.14 0.27
C TYR A 166 -19.20 -6.65 0.21
N ASP A 167 -18.82 -7.44 1.23
CA ASP A 167 -18.98 -8.90 1.20
C ASP A 167 -20.24 -9.41 1.93
N ARG A 168 -21.15 -8.50 2.30
CA ARG A 168 -22.43 -8.84 2.95
C ARG A 168 -23.66 -8.47 2.11
N SER A 169 -23.54 -8.57 0.78
CA SER A 169 -24.71 -8.68 -0.10
C SER A 169 -25.32 -10.06 0.10
N GLU A 170 -26.58 -10.06 0.51
CA GLU A 170 -27.35 -11.21 0.94
C GLU A 170 -27.33 -12.38 -0.04
N ASP A 171 -27.08 -13.56 0.52
CA ASP A 171 -27.54 -14.85 0.03
C ASP A 171 -29.04 -14.74 -0.31
N SER A 172 -29.32 -14.46 -1.58
CA SER A 172 -30.58 -14.77 -2.21
C SER A 172 -30.28 -15.77 -3.32
N THR A 173 -30.34 -17.04 -2.93
CA THR A 173 -30.46 -18.21 -3.80
C THR A 173 -31.12 -17.89 -5.13
N THR A 174 -30.35 -17.94 -6.21
CA THR A 174 -30.63 -18.83 -7.35
C THR A 174 -29.34 -19.02 -8.14
N SER A 175 -29.04 -20.30 -8.37
CA SER A 175 -28.04 -20.83 -9.28
C SER A 175 -27.87 -20.03 -10.57
N ASP A 176 -26.65 -19.56 -10.86
CA ASP A 176 -26.00 -19.86 -12.14
C ASP A 176 -24.49 -19.60 -12.06
N ASP A 177 -23.73 -20.44 -12.73
CA ASP A 177 -22.27 -20.41 -12.83
C ASP A 177 -21.76 -19.07 -13.39
N GLY A 178 -20.83 -18.41 -12.69
CA GLY A 178 -20.17 -17.23 -13.26
C GLY A 178 -19.28 -16.44 -12.30
N ASP A 179 -18.03 -16.89 -12.18
CA ASP A 179 -16.83 -16.06 -12.07
C ASP A 179 -16.89 -14.77 -11.22
N SER A 180 -16.48 -14.85 -9.95
CA SER A 180 -16.24 -13.68 -9.11
C SER A 180 -14.96 -12.96 -9.57
N THR A 181 -15.12 -12.01 -10.51
CA THR A 181 -14.01 -11.18 -11.00
C THR A 181 -13.63 -10.12 -9.97
N ILE A 182 -12.42 -10.20 -9.42
CA ILE A 182 -11.80 -9.07 -8.70
C ILE A 182 -11.57 -7.95 -9.73
N VAL A 183 -12.24 -6.81 -9.56
CA VAL A 183 -11.97 -5.62 -10.37
C VAL A 183 -10.65 -5.01 -9.91
N ILE A 184 -9.55 -5.48 -10.48
CA ILE A 184 -8.29 -4.73 -10.45
C ILE A 184 -8.49 -3.55 -11.38
N LEU A 185 -8.60 -2.34 -10.82
CA LEU A 185 -8.54 -1.11 -11.59
C LEU A 185 -7.17 -1.03 -12.27
N ASP A 186 -7.13 -1.39 -13.55
CA ASP A 186 -5.98 -1.19 -14.41
C ASP A 186 -5.61 0.29 -14.42
N ILE A 187 -4.48 0.63 -13.80
CA ILE A 187 -3.85 1.94 -13.99
C ILE A 187 -3.18 1.87 -15.37
N VAL A 188 -3.90 2.35 -16.38
CA VAL A 188 -3.37 2.54 -17.73
C VAL A 188 -2.23 3.56 -17.68
N SER A 189 -1.00 3.10 -17.83
CA SER A 189 0.15 3.96 -18.14
C SER A 189 0.12 4.28 -19.63
N SER A 190 -0.43 5.43 -20.00
CA SER A 190 -0.38 5.93 -21.37
C SER A 190 1.01 6.55 -21.63
N SER A 191 1.95 5.76 -22.14
CA SER A 191 3.18 6.31 -22.72
C SER A 191 2.98 6.61 -24.20
N THR A 192 2.58 7.84 -24.52
CA THR A 192 2.59 8.34 -25.90
C THR A 192 4.01 8.77 -26.25
N ILE A 193 4.76 7.92 -26.98
CA ILE A 193 6.02 8.33 -27.62
C ILE A 193 5.65 9.01 -28.93
N SER A 194 5.73 10.36 -28.97
CA SER A 194 5.80 11.06 -30.26
C SER A 194 7.24 11.03 -30.73
N ARG A 195 7.45 10.47 -31.93
CA ARG A 195 8.66 10.68 -32.73
C ARG A 195 8.67 12.09 -33.32
#